data_AF-A0AAP9RGK9-F1
#
_entry.id   AF-A0AAP9RGK9-F1
#
_cell.length_a   1.000
_cell.length_b   1.000
_cell.length_c   1.000
_cell.angle_alpha   90.00
_cell.angle_beta   90.00
_cell.angle_gamma   90.00
#
_symmetry.space_group_name_H-M   'P 1'
#
loop_
_entity.id
_entity.type
_entity.pdbx_description
1 polymer ?
#
loop_
_entity_poly.entity_id
_entity_poly.type
_entity_poly.pdbx_seq_one_letter_code
_entity_poly.pdbx_strand_id
1 'polypeptide(L)'
;MKFYEFNNEDYAYYALIGAGTEEEAKEFYEDNVAYIEGSEKDKNPRELEREEAYNNINRYYKIPESMHEYNRDRFNKSIDSEETTLFALDRYLM
;
A
#
# COMPACT_ATOMS: atom_id res chain seq x y z
N MET A 1 1.11 -13.04 -2.46
CA MET A 1 0.66 -11.65 -2.48
C MET A 1 1.78 -10.74 -2.97
N LYS A 2 1.46 -9.77 -3.82
CA LYS A 2 2.32 -8.70 -4.33
C LYS A 2 1.89 -7.36 -3.73
N PHE A 3 2.72 -6.33 -3.85
CA PHE A 3 2.44 -5.00 -3.32
C PHE A 3 2.34 -3.96 -4.42
N TYR A 4 1.31 -3.14 -4.35
CA TYR A 4 0.95 -2.19 -5.37
C TYR A 4 0.85 -0.80 -4.74
N GLU A 5 1.77 0.07 -5.13
CA GLU A 5 1.80 1.47 -4.73
C GLU A 5 0.93 2.30 -5.67
N PHE A 6 -0.08 2.96 -5.11
CA PHE A 6 -0.87 3.98 -5.77
C PHE A 6 -0.41 5.33 -5.24
N ASN A 7 0.27 6.06 -6.11
CA ASN A 7 0.74 7.41 -5.83
C ASN A 7 -0.07 8.34 -6.73
N ASN A 8 -1.13 8.91 -6.17
CA ASN A 8 -1.88 9.95 -6.85
C ASN A 8 -1.35 11.31 -6.36
N GLU A 9 -0.70 12.07 -7.24
CA GLU A 9 -0.11 13.36 -6.89
C GLU A 9 -1.18 14.41 -6.53
N ASP A 10 -2.42 14.22 -6.99
CA ASP A 10 -3.55 15.09 -6.67
C ASP A 10 -4.17 14.79 -5.30
N TYR A 11 -3.90 13.61 -4.72
CA TYR A 11 -4.38 13.25 -3.40
C TYR A 11 -3.24 13.16 -2.38
N ALA A 12 -3.51 13.70 -1.19
CA ALA A 12 -2.60 13.76 -0.06
C ALA A 12 -2.21 12.41 0.55
N TYR A 13 -2.56 11.30 -0.09
CA TYR A 13 -2.53 9.97 0.49
C TYR A 13 -1.70 9.03 -0.36
N TYR A 14 -0.86 8.28 0.33
CA TYR A 14 -0.12 7.17 -0.24
C TYR A 14 -0.90 5.89 0.09
N ALA A 15 -1.35 5.15 -0.92
CA ALA A 15 -2.01 3.87 -0.71
C ALA A 15 -1.11 2.73 -1.19
N LEU A 16 -0.87 1.80 -0.28
CA LEU A 16 -0.17 0.56 -0.58
C LEU A 16 -1.14 -0.59 -0.40
N ILE A 17 -1.37 -1.36 -1.46
CA ILE A 17 -2.31 -2.48 -1.46
C ILE A 17 -1.54 -3.78 -1.65
N GLY A 18 -1.76 -4.74 -0.76
CA GLY A 18 -1.35 -6.12 -0.94
C GLY A 18 -2.45 -6.89 -1.67
N ALA A 19 -2.16 -7.47 -2.84
CA ALA A 19 -3.14 -8.23 -3.64
C ALA A 19 -2.50 -9.43 -4.36
N GLY A 20 -3.31 -10.33 -4.92
CA GLY A 20 -2.83 -11.44 -5.74
C GLY A 20 -2.38 -10.98 -7.13
N THR A 21 -3.11 -10.02 -7.69
CA THR A 21 -2.89 -9.45 -9.03
C THR A 21 -2.98 -7.92 -9.04
N GLU A 22 -2.54 -7.31 -10.14
CA GLU A 22 -2.63 -5.87 -10.33
C GLU A 22 -4.09 -5.42 -10.52
N GLU A 23 -4.88 -6.19 -11.27
CA GLU A 23 -6.30 -5.94 -11.48
C GLU A 23 -7.08 -5.94 -10.16
N GLU A 24 -6.85 -6.94 -9.30
CA GLU A 24 -7.47 -6.98 -7.95
C GLU A 24 -7.09 -5.75 -7.12
N ALA A 25 -5.83 -5.29 -7.21
CA ALA A 25 -5.39 -4.11 -6.49
C ALA A 25 -6.08 -2.83 -7.01
N LYS A 26 -6.27 -2.70 -8.33
CA LYS A 26 -6.97 -1.58 -8.97
C LYS A 26 -8.45 -1.54 -8.58
N GLU A 27 -9.14 -2.68 -8.68
CA GLU A 27 -10.54 -2.81 -8.27
C GLU A 27 -10.71 -2.45 -6.79
N PHE A 28 -9.87 -3.00 -5.91
CA PHE A 28 -9.91 -2.68 -4.50
C PHE A 28 -9.65 -1.19 -4.22
N TYR A 29 -8.70 -0.57 -4.94
CA TYR A 29 -8.40 0.86 -4.81
C TYR A 29 -9.59 1.73 -5.23
N GLU A 30 -10.21 1.44 -6.39
CA GLU A 30 -11.39 2.17 -6.89
C GLU A 30 -12.58 2.06 -5.93
N ASP A 31 -12.79 0.89 -5.33
CA ASP A 31 -13.89 0.64 -4.38
C ASP A 31 -13.70 1.29 -3.01
N ASN A 32 -12.46 1.40 -2.52
CA ASN A 32 -12.18 1.76 -1.12
C ASN A 32 -11.43 3.09 -0.92
N VAL A 33 -10.72 3.57 -1.94
CA VAL A 33 -9.82 4.72 -1.82
C VAL A 33 -10.27 5.86 -2.73
N ALA A 34 -10.14 5.69 -4.04
CA ALA A 34 -10.45 6.73 -5.01
C ALA A 34 -10.58 6.17 -6.43
N TYR A 35 -11.36 6.85 -7.27
CA TYR A 35 -11.43 6.54 -8.70
C TYR A 35 -10.09 6.83 -9.38
N ILE A 36 -9.61 5.89 -10.20
CA ILE A 36 -8.39 6.07 -11.01
C ILE A 36 -8.79 6.68 -12.35
N GLU A 37 -8.31 7.89 -12.64
CA GLU A 37 -8.57 8.51 -13.93
C GLU A 37 -8.01 7.67 -15.07
N GLY A 38 -8.69 7.67 -16.23
CA GLY A 38 -8.30 6.83 -17.37
C GLY A 38 -6.86 7.07 -17.85
N SER A 39 -6.34 8.30 -17.71
CA SER A 39 -4.96 8.68 -18.02
C SER A 39 -3.93 8.18 -17.00
N GLU A 40 -4.35 7.70 -15.84
CA GLU A 40 -3.50 7.20 -14.76
C GLU A 40 -3.51 5.67 -14.66
N LYS A 41 -4.46 4.98 -15.31
CA LYS A 41 -4.61 3.51 -15.26
C LYS A 41 -3.39 2.73 -15.75
N ASP A 42 -2.61 3.32 -16.64
CA ASP A 42 -1.37 2.73 -17.17
C ASP A 42 -0.12 3.10 -16.35
N LYS A 43 -0.24 4.08 -15.45
CA LYS A 43 0.86 4.58 -14.60
C LYS A 43 0.76 4.10 -13.16
N ASN A 44 -0.43 3.70 -12.73
CA ASN A 44 -0.74 3.22 -11.39
C ASN A 44 -1.45 1.85 -11.47
N PRO A 45 -1.11 0.90 -10.58
CA PRO A 45 -0.09 1.01 -9.54
C PRO A 45 1.32 0.64 -10.02
N ARG A 46 2.31 0.99 -9.23
CA ARG A 46 3.67 0.44 -9.32
C ARG A 46 3.79 -0.80 -8.43
N GLU A 47 4.23 -1.93 -8.98
CA GLU A 47 4.57 -3.12 -8.18
C GLU A 47 5.85 -2.86 -7.37
N LEU A 48 5.81 -3.19 -6.07
CA LEU A 48 6.92 -3.08 -5.14
C LEU A 48 7.37 -4.45 -4.63
N GLU A 49 8.67 -4.58 -4.40
CA GLU A 49 9.22 -5.69 -3.64
C GLU A 49 8.78 -5.62 -2.17
N ARG A 50 8.66 -6.79 -1.51
CA ARG A 50 8.17 -6.91 -0.13
C ARG A 50 8.95 -6.03 0.87
N GLU A 51 10.27 -5.97 0.71
CA GLU A 51 11.13 -5.17 1.57
C GLU A 51 10.91 -3.66 1.37
N GLU A 52 10.72 -3.22 0.12
CA GLU A 52 10.43 -1.83 -0.21
C GLU A 52 9.07 -1.40 0.36
N ALA A 53 8.04 -2.24 0.21
CA ALA A 53 6.71 -2.04 0.78
C ALA A 53 6.76 -1.87 2.31
N TYR A 54 7.48 -2.75 3.01
CA TYR A 54 7.67 -2.66 4.46
C TYR A 54 8.41 -1.37 4.88
N ASN A 55 9.46 -0.98 4.16
CA ASN A 55 10.19 0.25 4.44
C ASN A 55 9.32 1.49 4.27
N ASN A 56 8.45 1.51 3.24
CA ASN A 56 7.51 2.60 3.03
C ASN A 56 6.52 2.72 4.20
N ILE A 57 5.92 1.61 4.65
CA ILE A 57 5.04 1.58 5.83
C ILE A 57 5.71 2.22 7.05
N ASN A 58 6.93 1.81 7.39
CA ASN A 58 7.63 2.33 8.58
C ASN A 58 8.00 3.80 8.45
N ARG A 59 8.33 4.26 7.24
CA ARG A 59 8.67 5.67 6.98
C ARG A 59 7.49 6.60 7.26
N TYR A 60 6.28 6.23 6.85
CA TYR A 60 5.11 7.10 6.98
C TYR A 60 4.45 7.05 8.36
N TYR A 61 4.42 5.88 9.01
CA TYR A 61 3.77 5.77 10.32
C TYR A 61 4.61 6.33 11.50
N LYS A 62 5.83 6.84 11.27
CA LYS A 62 6.78 7.31 12.31
C LYS A 62 6.84 6.35 13.51
N ILE A 63 6.87 5.05 13.22
CA ILE A 63 6.75 4.02 14.25
C ILE A 63 8.04 3.98 15.08
N PRO A 64 7.96 4.01 16.42
CA PRO A 64 9.13 3.78 17.27
C PRO A 64 9.83 2.47 16.92
N GLU A 65 11.16 2.44 16.94
CA GLU A 65 11.95 1.23 16.62
C GLU A 65 11.51 0.00 17.43
N SER A 66 11.09 0.20 18.68
CA SER A 66 10.58 -0.85 19.57
C SER A 66 9.31 -1.55 19.06
N MET A 67 8.60 -0.94 18.10
CA MET A 67 7.38 -1.46 17.49
C MET A 67 7.61 -2.00 16.07
N HIS A 68 8.84 -1.96 15.55
CA HIS A 68 9.15 -2.47 14.21
C HIS A 68 8.91 -3.99 14.11
N GLU A 69 9.34 -4.76 15.10
CA GLU A 69 9.16 -6.22 15.11
C GLU A 69 7.68 -6.60 15.13
N TYR A 70 6.88 -5.94 15.98
CA TYR A 70 5.42 -6.13 16.02
C TYR A 70 4.74 -5.78 14.68
N ASN A 71 5.14 -4.70 14.03
CA ASN A 71 4.57 -4.32 12.74
C ASN A 71 5.03 -5.21 11.59
N ARG A 72 6.27 -5.72 11.65
CA ARG A 72 6.75 -6.74 10.72
C ARG A 72 5.92 -8.02 10.85
N ASP A 73 5.63 -8.45 12.06
CA ASP A 73 4.77 -9.63 12.29
C ASP A 73 3.35 -9.40 11.80
N ARG A 74 2.78 -8.22 12.05
CA ARG A 74 1.45 -7.85 11.55
C ARG A 74 1.41 -7.83 10.02
N PHE A 75 2.42 -7.23 9.38
CA PHE A 75 2.59 -7.20 7.93
C PHE A 75 2.70 -8.62 7.36
N ASN A 76 3.53 -9.48 7.97
CA ASN A 76 3.65 -10.88 7.57
C ASN A 76 2.33 -11.63 7.69
N LYS A 77 1.58 -11.45 8.78
CA LYS A 77 0.26 -12.07 8.96
C LYS A 77 -0.76 -11.60 7.92
N SER A 78 -0.77 -10.32 7.58
CA SER A 78 -1.63 -9.80 6.49
C SER A 78 -1.31 -10.47 5.16
N ILE A 79 -0.03 -10.69 4.88
CA ILE A 79 0.43 -11.34 3.64
C ILE A 79 0.03 -12.82 3.58
N ASP A 80 0.21 -13.52 4.69
CA ASP A 80 -0.08 -14.96 4.79
C ASP A 80 -1.59 -15.25 4.78
N SER A 81 -2.43 -14.24 5.04
CA SER A 81 -3.89 -14.38 5.00
C SER A 81 -4.47 -14.51 3.60
N GLU A 82 -3.68 -14.20 2.56
CA GLU A 82 -4.11 -14.12 1.15
C GLU A 82 -5.25 -13.10 0.88
N GLU A 83 -5.73 -12.36 1.89
CA GLU A 83 -6.76 -11.33 1.73
C GLU A 83 -6.19 -10.00 1.21
N THR A 84 -6.86 -9.39 0.25
CA THR A 84 -6.49 -8.05 -0.25
C THR A 84 -6.50 -7.05 0.90
N THR A 85 -5.37 -6.37 1.11
CA THR A 85 -5.15 -5.52 2.30
C THR A 85 -4.71 -4.12 1.89
N LEU A 86 -5.34 -3.10 2.45
CA LEU A 86 -4.96 -1.69 2.28
C LEU A 86 -4.13 -1.17 3.47
N PHE A 87 -2.98 -0.58 3.14
CA PHE A 87 -2.18 0.25 4.03
C PHE A 87 -2.32 1.71 3.57
N ALA A 88 -3.25 2.45 4.17
CA ALA A 88 -3.42 3.88 3.92
C ALA A 88 -2.39 4.68 4.73
N LEU A 89 -1.47 5.37 4.06
CA LEU A 89 -0.40 6.15 4.68
C LEU A 89 -0.63 7.63 4.39
N ASP A 90 -0.73 8.44 5.45
CA ASP A 90 -0.85 9.90 5.33
C ASP A 90 0.51 10.50 4.96
N ARG A 91 0.56 11.17 3.81
CA ARG A 91 1.79 11.78 3.29
C ARG A 91 2.11 13.11 3.98
N TYR A 92 1.13 13.74 4.62
CA TYR A 92 1.21 15.06 5.26
C TYR A 92 1.54 15.01 6.77
N LEU A 93 1.66 13.82 7.37
CA LEU A 93 2.15 13.67 8.74
C LEU A 93 3.68 13.69 8.88
N MET A 94 4.44 14.06 7.83
CA MET A 94 5.87 14.37 7.92
C MET A 94 6.14 15.67 8.67
#